data_AF-A0A847N875-F1
#
_entry.id   AF-A0A847N875-F1
#
_cell.length_a   1.000
_cell.length_b   1.000
_cell.length_c   1.000
_cell.angle_alpha   90.00
_cell.angle_beta   90.00
_cell.angle_gamma   90.00
#
_symmetry.space_group_name_H-M   'P 1'
#
loop_
_entity.id
_entity.type
_entity.pdbx_description
1 polymer ?
#
loop_
_entity_poly.entity_id
_entity_poly.type
_entity_poly.pdbx_seq_one_letter_code
_entity_poly.pdbx_strand_id
1 'polypeptide(L)'
;MIFTSNEIILMCALGLFSVIYILFAKKKLGKKILLILLSLGLFLFLGQVSLNAEFSYKMGNFYRFSSEIEKIIEFNEYEVLIEKTVNKKESTSVYKPYLYKKSSNIYYRSNQLKRLTLINYETKSHLNVYYIQGKEQSMIWFEETNLEVELNVLSQQVNYESYSYVIFSNLEELALPEVVINTKSYTWLY
;
A
#
# COMPACT_ATOMS: atom_id res chain seq x y z
N MET A 1 14.10 7.59 -3.62
CA MET A 1 12.75 8.07 -4.01
C MET A 1 12.83 9.30 -4.90
N ILE A 2 12.33 9.22 -6.14
CA ILE A 2 12.35 10.32 -7.12
C ILE A 2 10.91 10.78 -7.40
N PHE A 3 10.66 12.08 -7.25
CA PHE A 3 9.39 12.69 -7.67
C PHE A 3 9.45 13.04 -9.16
N THR A 4 8.37 12.81 -9.89
CA THR A 4 8.23 13.24 -11.28
C THR A 4 8.07 14.76 -11.34
N SER A 5 8.36 15.37 -12.50
CA SER A 5 8.18 16.80 -12.71
C SER A 5 6.75 17.27 -12.40
N ASN A 6 5.74 16.46 -12.72
CA ASN A 6 4.33 16.76 -12.42
C ASN A 6 4.04 16.76 -10.91
N GLU A 7 4.60 15.81 -10.17
CA GLU A 7 4.47 15.74 -8.71
C GLU A 7 5.13 16.96 -8.04
N ILE A 8 6.29 17.39 -8.54
CA ILE A 8 7.00 18.59 -8.05
C ILE A 8 6.17 19.85 -8.31
N ILE A 9 5.65 20.01 -9.53
CA ILE A 9 4.78 21.15 -9.89
C ILE A 9 3.56 21.20 -8.96
N LEU A 10 2.93 20.05 -8.70
CA LEU A 10 1.80 19.96 -7.80
C LEU A 10 2.17 20.38 -6.36
N MET A 11 3.28 19.89 -5.82
CA MET A 11 3.76 20.27 -4.49
C MET A 11 4.03 21.78 -4.40
N CYS A 12 4.67 22.37 -5.41
CA CYS A 12 4.90 23.80 -5.48
C CYS A 12 3.59 24.60 -5.54
N ALA A 13 2.61 24.16 -6.32
CA ALA A 13 1.30 24.80 -6.43
C ALA A 13 0.54 24.78 -5.09
N LEU A 14 0.54 23.65 -4.38
CA LEU A 14 -0.05 23.51 -3.04
C LEU A 14 0.66 24.41 -2.02
N GLY A 15 1.99 24.44 -2.05
CA GLY A 15 2.80 25.31 -1.19
C GLY A 15 2.47 26.79 -1.40
N LEU A 16 2.49 27.26 -2.65
CA LEU A 16 2.13 28.64 -3.00
C LEU A 16 0.70 28.98 -2.58
N PHE A 17 -0.25 28.07 -2.83
CA PHE A 17 -1.64 28.27 -2.42
C PHE A 17 -1.77 28.42 -0.90
N SER A 18 -1.06 27.62 -0.10
CA SER A 18 -1.10 27.72 1.36
C SER A 18 -0.60 29.09 1.87
N VAL A 19 0.48 29.62 1.28
CA VAL A 19 1.02 30.95 1.59
C VAL A 19 0.01 32.04 1.22
N ILE A 20 -0.56 31.96 0.02
CA ILE A 20 -1.60 32.90 -0.43
C ILE A 20 -2.83 32.83 0.49
N TYR A 21 -3.26 31.62 0.87
CA TYR A 21 -4.38 31.43 1.80
C TYR A 21 -4.15 32.16 3.12
N ILE A 22 -2.98 31.97 3.74
CA ILE A 22 -2.62 32.64 5.01
C ILE A 22 -2.66 34.16 4.86
N LEU A 23 -2.13 34.71 3.76
CA LEU A 23 -2.07 36.16 3.52
C LEU A 23 -3.44 36.80 3.26
N PHE A 24 -4.36 36.06 2.64
CA PHE A 24 -5.63 36.60 2.13
C PHE A 24 -6.86 36.21 2.95
N ALA A 25 -6.80 35.17 3.79
CA ALA A 25 -7.94 34.71 4.58
C ALA A 25 -8.59 35.80 5.46
N LYS A 26 -7.79 36.74 5.98
CA LYS A 26 -8.25 37.84 6.86
C LYS A 26 -8.55 39.16 6.13
N LYS A 27 -8.53 39.21 4.80
CA LYS A 27 -8.71 40.46 4.03
C LYS A 27 -10.19 40.76 3.73
N LYS A 28 -10.46 42.01 3.30
CA LYS A 28 -11.80 42.49 2.88
C LYS A 28 -12.35 41.69 1.69
N LEU A 29 -13.67 41.73 1.51
CA LEU A 29 -14.44 40.88 0.57
C LEU A 29 -13.84 40.75 -0.84
N GLY A 30 -13.41 41.85 -1.46
CA GLY A 30 -12.81 41.82 -2.81
C GLY A 30 -11.54 40.97 -2.93
N LYS A 31 -10.73 40.92 -1.87
CA LYS A 31 -9.52 40.08 -1.80
C LYS A 31 -9.84 38.60 -1.49
N LYS A 32 -11.00 38.33 -0.88
CA LYS A 32 -11.50 36.96 -0.67
C LYS A 32 -12.02 36.32 -1.96
N ILE A 33 -12.58 37.11 -2.89
CA ILE A 33 -13.03 36.60 -4.21
C ILE A 33 -11.85 36.01 -4.99
N LEU A 34 -10.69 36.66 -4.97
CA LEU A 34 -9.47 36.14 -5.58
C LEU A 34 -9.05 34.80 -4.96
N LEU A 35 -9.13 34.67 -3.64
CA LEU A 35 -8.85 33.43 -2.93
C LEU A 35 -9.81 32.30 -3.37
N ILE A 36 -11.11 32.61 -3.51
CA ILE A 36 -12.12 31.66 -3.96
C ILE A 36 -11.82 31.17 -5.38
N LEU A 37 -11.50 32.08 -6.30
CA LEU A 37 -11.13 31.73 -7.68
C LEU A 37 -9.87 30.85 -7.74
N LEU A 38 -8.84 31.17 -6.94
CA LEU A 38 -7.64 30.35 -6.84
C LEU A 38 -7.93 28.97 -6.24
N SER A 39 -8.83 28.89 -5.27
CA SER A 39 -9.25 27.62 -4.66
C SER A 39 -9.99 26.73 -5.65
N LEU A 40 -10.88 27.31 -6.46
CA LEU A 40 -11.59 26.64 -7.55
C LEU A 40 -10.62 26.13 -8.63
N GLY A 41 -9.66 26.96 -9.04
CA GLY A 41 -8.62 26.55 -10.00
C GLY A 41 -7.76 25.41 -9.49
N LEU A 42 -7.35 25.47 -8.22
CA LEU A 42 -6.62 24.38 -7.56
C LEU A 42 -7.44 23.10 -7.47
N PHE A 43 -8.74 23.20 -7.15
CA PHE A 43 -9.66 22.05 -7.11
C PHE A 43 -9.80 21.37 -8.48
N LEU A 44 -9.96 22.15 -9.54
CA LEU A 44 -10.02 21.63 -10.92
C LEU A 44 -8.70 20.97 -11.33
N PHE A 45 -7.57 21.57 -10.98
CA PHE A 45 -6.24 21.00 -11.23
C PHE A 45 -6.03 19.69 -10.47
N LEU A 46 -6.35 19.65 -9.17
CA LEU A 46 -6.30 18.44 -8.35
C LEU A 46 -7.24 17.34 -8.86
N GLY A 47 -8.39 17.70 -9.44
CA GLY A 47 -9.30 16.76 -10.08
C GLY A 47 -8.73 16.10 -11.34
N GLN A 48 -7.74 16.71 -11.99
CA GLN A 48 -7.06 16.17 -13.17
C GLN A 48 -5.79 15.37 -12.84
N VAL A 49 -5.20 15.57 -11.65
CA VAL A 49 -4.05 14.80 -11.21
C VAL A 49 -4.52 13.54 -10.50
N SER A 50 -4.27 12.37 -11.09
CA SER A 50 -4.46 11.09 -10.38
C SER A 50 -3.42 10.97 -9.28
N LEU A 51 -3.83 11.17 -8.03
CA LEU A 51 -3.00 10.90 -6.86
C LEU A 51 -2.98 9.39 -6.63
N ASN A 52 -2.17 8.67 -7.40
CA ASN A 52 -2.00 7.22 -7.29
C ASN A 52 -1.38 6.82 -5.92
N ALA A 53 -1.40 5.52 -5.58
CA ALA A 53 -0.86 5.05 -4.30
C ALA A 53 0.62 5.40 -4.13
N GLU A 54 1.39 5.41 -5.22
CA GLU A 54 2.79 5.81 -5.22
C GLU A 54 2.98 7.25 -4.75
N PHE A 55 2.25 8.21 -5.30
CA PHE A 55 2.34 9.60 -4.87
C PHE A 55 1.96 9.77 -3.40
N SER A 56 0.87 9.12 -2.96
CA SER A 56 0.44 9.12 -1.56
C SER A 56 1.50 8.52 -0.63
N TYR A 57 2.18 7.45 -1.06
CA TYR A 57 3.30 6.87 -0.34
C TYR A 57 4.48 7.82 -0.25
N LYS A 58 4.86 8.46 -1.36
CA LYS A 58 5.98 9.41 -1.41
C LYS A 58 5.74 10.59 -0.48
N MET A 59 4.53 11.14 -0.47
CA MET A 59 4.16 12.25 0.43
C MET A 59 4.21 11.82 1.90
N GLY A 60 3.70 10.63 2.23
CA GLY A 60 3.72 10.10 3.61
C GLY A 60 5.12 9.72 4.11
N ASN A 61 6.05 9.39 3.22
CA ASN A 61 7.41 8.93 3.53
C ASN A 61 8.50 9.88 3.02
N PHE A 62 8.19 11.17 2.84
CA PHE A 62 9.11 12.16 2.25
C PHE A 62 10.51 12.18 2.88
N TYR A 63 10.62 11.86 4.18
CA TYR A 63 11.90 11.83 4.91
C TYR A 63 12.72 10.54 4.71
N ARG A 64 12.17 9.48 4.10
CA ARG A 64 12.81 8.16 3.96
C ARG A 64 13.45 8.01 2.58
N PHE A 65 14.55 8.73 2.35
CA PHE A 65 15.25 8.76 1.06
C PHE A 65 15.84 7.42 0.60
N SER A 66 16.12 6.50 1.51
CA SER A 66 16.67 5.16 1.21
C SER A 66 15.62 4.14 0.77
N SER A 67 14.35 4.55 0.66
CA SER A 67 13.25 3.70 0.24
C SER A 67 12.90 3.92 -1.22
N GLU A 68 12.62 2.83 -1.91
CA GLU A 68 12.17 2.80 -3.29
C GLU A 68 10.92 1.94 -3.41
N ILE A 69 10.03 2.30 -4.34
CA ILE A 69 8.84 1.51 -4.62
C ILE A 69 9.26 0.48 -5.67
N GLU A 70 9.20 -0.79 -5.30
CA GLU A 70 9.57 -1.89 -6.19
C GLU A 70 8.40 -2.26 -7.11
N LYS A 71 7.19 -2.34 -6.55
CA LYS A 71 6.01 -2.83 -7.26
C LYS A 71 4.70 -2.32 -6.65
N ILE A 72 3.68 -2.21 -7.49
CA ILE A 72 2.27 -2.00 -7.10
C ILE A 72 1.46 -3.20 -7.59
N ILE A 73 0.70 -3.82 -6.69
CA ILE A 73 -0.21 -4.93 -6.98
C ILE A 73 -1.64 -4.42 -6.81
N GLU A 74 -2.42 -4.44 -7.88
CA GLU A 74 -3.85 -4.13 -7.82
C GLU A 74 -4.60 -5.31 -7.18
N PHE A 75 -5.41 -5.03 -6.17
CA PHE A 75 -6.15 -6.03 -5.42
C PHE A 75 -7.51 -5.49 -4.94
N ASN A 76 -8.60 -5.88 -5.61
CA ASN A 76 -9.95 -5.40 -5.33
C ASN A 76 -10.02 -3.85 -5.33
N GLU A 77 -10.41 -3.26 -4.20
CA GLU A 77 -10.47 -1.80 -3.97
C GLU A 77 -9.15 -1.22 -3.42
N TYR A 78 -8.10 -2.04 -3.39
CA TYR A 78 -6.80 -1.72 -2.82
C TYR A 78 -5.67 -1.79 -3.84
N GLU A 79 -4.60 -1.06 -3.54
CA GLU A 79 -3.28 -1.23 -4.14
C GLU A 79 -2.29 -1.60 -3.03
N VAL A 80 -1.56 -2.69 -3.23
CA VAL A 80 -0.46 -3.12 -2.35
C VAL A 80 0.85 -2.63 -2.95
N LEU A 81 1.48 -1.69 -2.26
CA LEU A 81 2.76 -1.12 -2.64
C LEU A 81 3.88 -1.83 -1.89
N ILE A 82 4.89 -2.30 -2.60
CA ILE A 82 6.06 -2.97 -2.02
C ILE A 82 7.21 -1.97 -1.91
N GLU A 83 7.52 -1.55 -0.67
CA GLU A 83 8.71 -0.75 -0.37
C GLU A 83 9.93 -1.67 -0.32
N LYS A 84 10.97 -1.32 -1.06
CA LYS A 84 12.31 -1.87 -0.91
C LYS A 84 13.17 -0.91 -0.10
N THR A 85 13.70 -1.39 1.01
CA THR A 85 14.70 -0.67 1.81
C THR A 85 16.03 -1.41 1.74
N VAL A 86 17.07 -0.75 1.21
CA VAL A 86 18.42 -1.32 1.16
C VAL A 86 19.12 -1.07 2.50
N ASN A 87 19.47 -2.14 3.20
CA ASN A 87 20.33 -2.07 4.37
C ASN A 87 21.81 -2.03 3.93
N LYS A 88 22.38 -0.82 3.88
CA LYS A 88 23.77 -0.61 3.46
C LYS A 88 24.81 -1.32 4.32
N LYS A 89 24.49 -1.67 5.58
CA LYS A 89 25.44 -2.35 6.49
C LYS A 89 25.50 -3.85 6.23
N GLU A 90 24.40 -4.45 5.85
CA GLU A 90 24.26 -5.90 5.68
C GLU A 90 24.24 -6.31 4.20
N SER A 91 24.24 -5.35 3.27
CA SER A 91 24.02 -5.58 1.84
C SER A 91 22.74 -6.38 1.54
N THR A 92 21.78 -6.34 2.47
CA THR A 92 20.48 -7.00 2.35
C THR A 92 19.41 -5.98 1.95
N SER A 93 18.40 -6.45 1.24
CA SER A 93 17.20 -5.65 0.93
C SER A 93 16.03 -6.20 1.73
N VAL A 94 15.27 -5.32 2.37
CA VAL A 94 14.05 -5.66 3.10
C VAL A 94 12.87 -5.15 2.30
N TYR A 95 11.89 -6.02 2.05
CA TYR A 95 10.67 -5.70 1.33
C TYR A 95 9.51 -5.59 2.30
N LYS A 96 8.69 -4.54 2.19
CA LYS A 96 7.54 -4.32 3.08
C LYS A 96 6.28 -3.93 2.30
N PRO A 97 5.16 -4.63 2.50
CA PRO A 97 3.90 -4.29 1.87
C PRO A 97 3.22 -3.13 2.61
N TYR A 98 2.72 -2.16 1.85
CA TYR A 98 1.87 -1.07 2.32
C TYR A 98 0.57 -1.09 1.55
N LEU A 99 -0.53 -1.03 2.30
CA LEU A 99 -1.85 -1.08 1.72
C LEU A 99 -2.41 0.32 1.51
N TYR A 100 -2.91 0.59 0.31
CA TYR A 100 -3.62 1.82 -0.03
C TYR A 100 -5.00 1.48 -0.54
N LYS A 101 -6.02 2.21 -0.08
CA LYS A 101 -7.39 2.07 -0.58
C LYS A 101 -7.72 3.28 -1.43
N LYS A 102 -8.37 3.04 -2.58
CA LYS A 102 -8.90 4.11 -3.41
C LYS A 102 -10.22 4.61 -2.83
N SER A 103 -10.34 5.91 -2.61
CA SER A 103 -11.62 6.59 -2.43
C SER A 103 -11.75 7.70 -3.46
N SER A 104 -12.75 7.60 -4.32
CA SER A 104 -12.89 8.47 -5.50
C SER A 104 -11.62 8.43 -6.37
N ASN A 105 -10.82 9.51 -6.40
CA ASN A 105 -9.59 9.62 -7.17
C ASN A 105 -8.32 9.73 -6.29
N ILE A 106 -8.44 9.43 -4.98
CA ILE A 106 -7.35 9.59 -4.02
C ILE A 106 -7.08 8.26 -3.33
N TYR A 107 -5.81 7.87 -3.28
CA TYR A 107 -5.37 6.74 -2.49
C TYR A 107 -4.95 7.19 -1.09
N TYR A 108 -5.46 6.50 -0.08
CA TYR A 108 -5.07 6.73 1.31
C TYR A 108 -4.52 5.44 1.92
N ARG A 109 -3.55 5.58 2.83
CA ARG A 109 -2.99 4.43 3.54
C ARG A 109 -4.09 3.75 4.36
N SER A 110 -4.26 2.46 4.14
CA SER A 110 -5.21 1.62 4.84
C SER A 110 -4.50 0.79 5.91
N ASN A 111 -5.12 0.68 7.08
CA ASN A 111 -4.65 -0.16 8.19
C ASN A 111 -5.30 -1.56 8.19
N GLN A 112 -5.98 -1.94 7.09
CA GLN A 112 -6.63 -3.26 6.96
C GLN A 112 -5.64 -4.41 6.78
N LEU A 113 -4.36 -4.10 6.56
CA LEU A 113 -3.30 -5.10 6.50
C LEU A 113 -3.03 -5.64 7.90
N LYS A 114 -3.43 -6.89 8.15
CA LYS A 114 -3.23 -7.60 9.41
C LYS A 114 -1.93 -8.37 9.36
N ARG A 115 -1.25 -8.52 10.50
CA ARG A 115 -0.17 -9.51 10.66
C ARG A 115 -0.76 -10.76 11.28
N LEU A 116 -0.49 -11.90 10.67
CA LEU A 116 -0.89 -13.22 11.15
C LEU A 116 0.35 -14.11 11.28
N THR A 117 0.23 -15.15 12.10
CA THR A 117 1.20 -16.25 12.14
C THR A 117 0.50 -17.50 11.64
N LEU A 118 1.05 -18.10 10.58
CA LEU A 118 0.63 -19.40 10.07
C LEU A 118 1.43 -20.47 10.83
N ILE A 119 0.75 -21.54 11.24
CA ILE A 119 1.36 -22.66 11.96
C ILE A 119 1.22 -23.91 11.09
N ASN A 120 2.34 -24.55 10.80
CA ASN A 120 2.34 -25.88 10.21
C ASN A 120 2.15 -26.93 11.33
N TYR A 121 1.08 -27.73 11.29
CA TYR A 121 0.83 -28.69 12.38
C TYR A 121 1.78 -29.87 12.39
N GLU A 122 2.31 -30.27 11.24
CA GLU A 122 3.17 -31.43 11.10
C GLU A 122 4.57 -31.12 11.64
N THR A 123 5.13 -29.99 11.22
CA THR A 123 6.50 -29.58 11.60
C THR A 123 6.53 -28.70 12.84
N LYS A 124 5.38 -28.15 13.27
CA LYS A 124 5.29 -27.08 14.29
C LYS A 124 6.07 -25.81 13.91
N SER A 125 6.41 -25.62 12.63
CA SER A 125 7.02 -24.39 12.17
C SER A 125 6.01 -23.25 12.11
N HIS A 126 6.51 -22.03 12.32
CA HIS A 126 5.71 -20.81 12.34
C HIS A 126 6.17 -19.89 11.21
N LEU A 127 5.23 -19.28 10.48
CA LEU A 127 5.52 -18.30 9.45
C LEU A 127 4.72 -17.03 9.70
N ASN A 128 5.39 -15.88 9.78
CA ASN A 128 4.73 -14.59 9.91
C ASN A 128 4.36 -14.06 8.52
N VAL A 129 3.09 -13.67 8.37
CA VAL A 129 2.53 -13.22 7.10
C VAL A 129 1.73 -11.95 7.28
N TYR A 130 1.55 -11.22 6.18
CA TYR A 130 0.61 -10.13 6.10
C TYR A 130 -0.65 -10.59 5.37
N TYR A 131 -1.80 -10.27 5.91
CA TYR A 131 -3.10 -10.69 5.41
C TYR A 131 -4.00 -9.50 5.14
N ILE A 132 -4.72 -9.55 4.03
CA ILE A 132 -5.79 -8.63 3.71
C ILE A 132 -7.01 -9.39 3.21
N GLN A 133 -8.18 -8.99 3.73
CA GLN A 133 -9.47 -9.46 3.28
C GLN A 133 -10.13 -8.40 2.39
N GLY A 134 -10.40 -8.75 1.12
CA GLY A 134 -11.23 -7.97 0.21
C GLY A 134 -12.70 -8.39 0.32
N LYS A 135 -13.53 -7.98 -0.65
CA LYS A 135 -14.95 -8.41 -0.72
C LYS A 135 -15.12 -9.81 -1.29
N GLU A 136 -14.42 -10.12 -2.38
CA GLU A 136 -14.52 -11.38 -3.10
C GLU A 136 -13.29 -12.27 -2.91
N GLN A 137 -12.14 -11.65 -2.65
CA GLN A 137 -10.85 -12.33 -2.54
C GLN A 137 -10.08 -11.84 -1.33
N SER A 138 -9.18 -12.69 -0.84
CA SER A 138 -8.19 -12.41 0.19
C SER A 138 -6.80 -12.53 -0.39
N MET A 139 -5.82 -11.86 0.23
CA MET A 139 -4.40 -12.00 -0.11
C MET A 139 -3.57 -12.25 1.14
N ILE A 140 -2.63 -13.19 1.04
CA ILE A 140 -1.56 -13.40 2.01
C ILE A 140 -0.23 -13.06 1.33
N TRP A 141 0.61 -12.28 1.99
CA TRP A 141 1.96 -11.92 1.57
C TRP A 141 2.98 -12.42 2.60
N PHE A 142 4.11 -12.95 2.13
CA PHE A 142 5.19 -13.47 2.96
C PHE A 142 6.56 -13.12 2.39
N GLU A 143 7.55 -12.96 3.28
CA GLU A 143 8.93 -12.55 2.96
C GLU A 143 9.78 -13.67 2.35
N GLU A 144 9.25 -14.90 2.29
CA GLU A 144 9.96 -16.09 1.82
C GLU A 144 9.50 -16.50 0.41
N THR A 145 10.44 -16.81 -0.47
CA THR A 145 10.17 -16.90 -1.93
C THR A 145 10.02 -18.32 -2.44
N ASN A 146 10.65 -19.28 -1.76
CA ASN A 146 10.65 -20.69 -2.13
C ASN A 146 9.50 -21.46 -1.50
N LEU A 147 8.50 -20.75 -1.01
CA LEU A 147 7.48 -21.31 -0.15
C LEU A 147 6.22 -21.54 -0.96
N GLU A 148 5.98 -22.78 -1.35
CA GLU A 148 4.73 -23.18 -2.02
C GLU A 148 3.61 -23.29 -0.98
N VAL A 149 2.52 -22.56 -1.23
CA VAL A 149 1.34 -22.54 -0.36
C VAL A 149 0.16 -23.05 -1.17
N GLU A 150 -0.29 -24.27 -0.85
CA GLU A 150 -1.44 -24.88 -1.50
C GLU A 150 -2.71 -24.67 -0.68
N LEU A 151 -3.61 -23.80 -1.10
CA LEU A 151 -4.86 -23.57 -0.36
C LEU A 151 -5.96 -24.56 -0.82
N ASN A 152 -6.81 -25.01 0.09
CA ASN A 152 -8.03 -25.79 -0.22
C ASN A 152 -9.15 -24.95 -0.87
N VAL A 153 -8.77 -23.89 -1.58
CA VAL A 153 -9.63 -22.99 -2.34
C VAL A 153 -8.90 -22.61 -3.61
N LEU A 154 -9.64 -22.18 -4.64
CA LEU A 154 -9.00 -21.64 -5.83
C LEU A 154 -8.10 -20.46 -5.44
N SER A 155 -6.81 -20.64 -5.68
CA SER A 155 -5.77 -19.70 -5.33
C SER A 155 -4.78 -19.50 -6.46
N GLN A 156 -4.25 -18.29 -6.58
CA GLN A 156 -3.16 -17.94 -7.46
C GLN A 156 -1.98 -17.48 -6.63
N GLN A 157 -0.88 -18.23 -6.69
CA GLN A 157 0.39 -17.87 -6.08
C GLN A 157 1.27 -17.14 -7.11
N VAL A 158 1.95 -16.09 -6.66
CA VAL A 158 2.95 -15.37 -7.44
C VAL A 158 4.23 -15.26 -6.63
N ASN A 159 5.31 -15.78 -7.20
CA ASN A 159 6.63 -15.80 -6.58
C ASN A 159 7.54 -14.73 -7.20
N TYR A 160 8.25 -13.98 -6.36
CA TYR A 160 9.32 -13.07 -6.76
C TYR A 160 10.64 -13.53 -6.16
N GLU A 161 11.74 -12.85 -6.49
CA GLU A 161 13.07 -13.16 -5.95
C GLU A 161 13.19 -12.89 -4.44
N SER A 162 12.31 -12.08 -3.83
CA SER A 162 12.44 -11.69 -2.41
C SER A 162 11.15 -11.65 -1.59
N TYR A 163 10.01 -12.01 -2.20
CA TYR A 163 8.75 -12.23 -1.50
C TYR A 163 7.81 -13.05 -2.38
N SER A 164 6.73 -13.55 -1.79
CA SER A 164 5.65 -14.21 -2.52
C SER A 164 4.30 -13.76 -1.97
N TYR A 165 3.26 -13.86 -2.79
CA TYR A 165 1.91 -13.65 -2.34
C TYR A 165 0.95 -14.65 -2.97
N VAL A 166 -0.16 -14.89 -2.27
CA VAL A 166 -1.24 -15.77 -2.71
C VAL A 166 -2.54 -15.00 -2.66
N ILE A 167 -3.27 -14.96 -3.76
CA ILE A 167 -4.64 -14.44 -3.86
C ILE A 167 -5.59 -15.62 -3.91
N PHE A 168 -6.67 -15.59 -3.14
CA PHE A 168 -7.65 -16.67 -3.10
C PHE A 168 -9.07 -16.14 -2.89
N SER A 169 -10.06 -16.91 -3.32
CA SER A 169 -11.48 -16.61 -3.06
C SER A 169 -11.74 -16.51 -1.55
N ASN A 170 -12.54 -15.51 -1.14
CA ASN A 170 -12.86 -15.30 0.26
C ASN A 170 -13.58 -16.53 0.83
N LEU A 171 -13.02 -17.07 1.91
CA LEU A 171 -13.73 -18.00 2.77
C LEU A 171 -14.73 -17.19 3.62
N GLU A 172 -16.00 -17.58 3.61
CA GLU A 172 -16.95 -17.11 4.62
C GLU A 172 -16.35 -17.46 5.99
N GLU A 173 -15.99 -16.43 6.76
CA GLU A 173 -15.36 -16.51 8.09
C GLU A 173 -14.06 -17.33 8.19
N LEU A 174 -12.93 -16.68 7.88
CA LEU A 174 -11.71 -16.92 8.66
C LEU A 174 -11.97 -16.43 10.10
N ALA A 175 -12.53 -17.30 10.94
CA ALA A 175 -12.62 -17.08 12.38
C ALA A 175 -11.20 -16.89 12.93
N LEU A 176 -10.83 -15.63 13.16
CA LEU A 176 -9.51 -15.19 13.61
C LEU A 176 -9.58 -14.92 15.12
N PRO A 177 -9.23 -15.93 15.92
CA PRO A 177 -7.99 -15.85 16.68
C PRO A 177 -7.21 -17.15 16.50
N GLU A 178 -6.00 -17.08 15.94
CA GLU A 178 -5.20 -18.23 15.51
C GLU A 178 -5.82 -19.00 14.33
N VAL A 179 -5.46 -18.60 13.11
CA VAL A 179 -5.80 -19.40 11.93
C VAL A 179 -4.99 -20.69 11.97
N VAL A 180 -5.66 -21.71 12.51
CA VAL A 180 -5.42 -23.11 12.26
C VAL A 180 -5.78 -23.36 10.80
N ILE A 181 -4.82 -23.23 9.88
CA ILE A 181 -4.97 -23.89 8.59
C ILE A 181 -4.91 -25.39 8.90
N ASN A 182 -6.03 -26.08 8.86
CA ASN A 182 -6.11 -27.51 9.16
C ASN A 182 -5.30 -28.29 8.10
N THR A 183 -4.09 -28.68 8.48
CA THR A 183 -3.12 -29.38 7.63
C THR A 183 -3.39 -30.88 7.65
N LYS A 184 -4.20 -31.34 6.70
CA LYS A 184 -4.03 -32.70 6.13
C LYS A 184 -3.55 -32.66 4.68
N SER A 185 -3.22 -31.47 4.16
CA SER A 185 -3.09 -31.22 2.73
C SER A 185 -1.90 -30.31 2.37
N TYR A 186 -0.84 -30.25 3.19
CA TYR A 186 0.30 -29.37 2.91
C TYR A 186 1.61 -30.12 3.11
N THR A 187 2.54 -29.97 2.16
CA THR A 187 3.96 -30.33 2.32
C THR A 187 4.78 -29.11 1.94
N TRP A 188 5.80 -28.78 2.72
CA TRP A 188 6.70 -27.66 2.48
C TRP A 188 8.06 -28.29 2.22
N LEU A 189 8.58 -28.18 0.99
CA LEU A 189 9.87 -28.76 0.63
C LEU A 189 10.98 -27.75 0.97
N TYR A 190 11.91 -28.18 1.83
CA TYR A 190 13.20 -27.52 2.06
C TYR A 190 14.15 -27.77 0.89
#